data_AF-A0A354F8E6-F1
#
_entry.id   AF-A0A354F8E6-F1
#
_cell.length_a   1.000
_cell.length_b   1.000
_cell.length_c   1.000
_cell.angle_alpha   90.00
_cell.angle_beta   90.00
_cell.angle_gamma   90.00
#
_symmetry.space_group_name_H-M   'P 1'
#
loop_
_entity.id
_entity.type
_entity.pdbx_description
1 polymer ?
#
loop_
_entity_poly.entity_id
_entity_poly.type
_entity_poly.pdbx_seq_one_letter_code
_entity_poly.pdbx_strand_id
1 'polypeptide(L)'
;MDKDFINRSLKVSTIVAIIFAPFLLLYFNLYITMGIMAGAIWNIVNILLLSQIFTMFTSPEKLNKKWAVLAGIIKFPVLYGGGYAIIKYTNISLYGIIAGFPLVLAVFVLRVLGIYFKKNPVVSYGIFRGVKK
;
A
#
# COMPACT_ATOMS: atom_id res chain seq x y z
N MET A 1 11.42 0.44 12.72
CA MET A 1 10.23 -0.17 12.10
C MET A 1 10.69 -1.49 11.51
N ASP A 2 10.10 -2.60 11.93
CA ASP A 2 10.57 -3.92 11.51
C ASP A 2 10.33 -4.12 10.00
N LYS A 3 11.36 -4.49 9.25
CA LYS A 3 11.28 -4.73 7.80
C LYS A 3 10.30 -5.88 7.52
N ASP A 4 10.20 -6.83 8.45
CA ASP A 4 9.25 -7.94 8.40
C ASP A 4 7.80 -7.45 8.51
N PHE A 5 7.54 -6.39 9.29
CA PHE A 5 6.22 -5.81 9.40
C PHE A 5 5.75 -5.22 8.05
N ILE A 6 6.64 -4.51 7.35
CA ILE A 6 6.34 -3.93 6.03
C ILE A 6 6.09 -5.04 5.01
N ASN A 7 7.02 -5.98 4.89
CA ASN A 7 6.90 -7.07 3.91
C ASN A 7 5.63 -7.90 4.09
N ARG A 8 5.29 -8.24 5.35
CA ARG A 8 4.04 -8.95 5.63
C ARG A 8 2.81 -8.12 5.29
N SER A 9 2.82 -6.81 5.57
CA SER A 9 1.68 -5.93 5.28
C SER A 9 1.46 -5.75 3.79
N LEU A 10 2.55 -5.64 3.02
CA LEU A 10 2.49 -5.60 1.57
C LEU A 10 1.99 -6.92 0.98
N LYS A 11 2.46 -8.07 1.49
CA LYS A 11 1.96 -9.38 1.07
C LYS A 11 0.45 -9.52 1.31
N VAL A 12 -0.04 -9.09 2.48
CA VAL A 12 -1.48 -9.08 2.76
C VAL A 12 -2.20 -8.11 1.81
N SER A 13 -1.64 -6.93 1.54
CA SER A 13 -2.23 -5.96 0.60
C SER A 13 -2.36 -6.53 -0.82
N THR A 14 -1.34 -7.27 -1.29
CA THR A 14 -1.41 -8.01 -2.57
C THR A 14 -2.52 -9.05 -2.55
N ILE A 15 -2.62 -9.85 -1.49
CA ILE A 15 -3.67 -10.87 -1.36
C ILE A 15 -5.06 -10.23 -1.36
N VAL A 16 -5.26 -9.16 -0.58
CA VAL A 16 -6.52 -8.40 -0.55
C VAL A 16 -6.84 -7.86 -1.94
N ALA A 17 -5.88 -7.24 -2.64
CA ALA A 17 -6.12 -6.74 -3.99
C ALA A 17 -6.55 -7.85 -4.96
N ILE A 18 -5.89 -9.02 -4.92
CA ILE A 18 -6.24 -10.19 -5.76
C ILE A 18 -7.63 -10.72 -5.41
N ILE A 19 -7.97 -10.83 -4.13
CA ILE A 19 -9.29 -11.30 -3.70
C ILE A 19 -10.37 -10.31 -4.12
N PHE A 20 -10.11 -9.01 -4.05
CA PHE A 20 -11.05 -7.98 -4.45
C PHE A 20 -11.23 -7.90 -5.97
N ALA A 21 -10.22 -8.26 -6.76
CA ALA A 21 -10.26 -8.20 -8.23
C ALA A 21 -11.51 -8.83 -8.87
N PRO A 22 -11.92 -10.08 -8.56
CA PRO A 22 -13.14 -10.66 -9.12
C PRO A 22 -14.41 -9.89 -8.70
N PHE A 23 -14.49 -9.39 -7.46
CA PHE A 23 -15.63 -8.58 -7.03
C PHE A 23 -15.67 -7.24 -7.77
N LEU A 24 -14.52 -6.61 -7.98
CA LEU A 24 -14.44 -5.37 -8.75
C LEU A 24 -14.93 -5.57 -10.18
N LEU A 25 -14.61 -6.70 -10.82
CA LEU A 25 -15.15 -7.03 -12.14
C LEU A 25 -16.67 -7.26 -12.17
N LEU A 26 -17.27 -7.71 -11.06
CA LEU A 26 -18.71 -7.91 -10.96
C LEU A 26 -19.48 -6.59 -10.80
N TYR A 27 -18.90 -5.62 -10.09
CA TYR A 27 -19.56 -4.35 -9.78
C TYR A 27 -19.14 -3.18 -10.67
N PHE A 28 -17.97 -3.27 -11.32
CA PHE A 28 -17.41 -2.20 -12.15
C PHE A 28 -16.93 -2.72 -13.51
N ASN A 29 -16.80 -1.80 -14.47
CA ASN A 29 -16.24 -2.15 -15.78
C ASN A 29 -14.75 -2.50 -15.71
N LEU A 30 -14.25 -3.16 -16.76
CA LEU A 30 -12.86 -3.62 -16.84
C LEU A 30 -11.84 -2.49 -16.64
N TYR A 31 -12.08 -1.31 -17.22
CA TYR A 31 -11.16 -0.17 -17.13
C TYR A 31 -11.05 0.41 -15.71
N ILE A 32 -12.14 0.45 -14.96
CA ILE A 32 -12.16 0.86 -13.55
C ILE A 32 -11.44 -0.18 -12.70
N THR A 33 -11.74 -1.46 -12.90
CA THR A 33 -11.11 -2.55 -12.14
C THR A 33 -9.60 -2.60 -12.38
N MET A 34 -9.15 -2.49 -13.63
CA MET A 34 -7.73 -2.38 -13.96
C MET A 34 -7.10 -1.13 -13.33
N GLY A 35 -7.85 -0.03 -13.23
CA GLY A 35 -7.42 1.19 -12.53
C GLY A 35 -7.18 0.95 -11.05
N ILE A 36 -8.15 0.34 -10.36
CA ILE A 36 -8.03 0.03 -8.93
C ILE A 36 -6.85 -0.91 -8.69
N MET A 37 -6.69 -1.95 -9.52
CA MET A 37 -5.56 -2.86 -9.42
C MET A 37 -4.22 -2.16 -9.68
N ALA A 38 -4.15 -1.30 -10.70
CA ALA A 38 -2.96 -0.51 -11.01
C ALA A 38 -2.61 0.43 -9.85
N GLY A 39 -3.58 1.12 -9.26
CA GLY A 39 -3.39 1.98 -8.09
C GLY A 39 -2.89 1.21 -6.86
N ALA A 40 -3.42 0.01 -6.61
CA ALA A 40 -2.96 -0.84 -5.52
C ALA A 40 -1.52 -1.33 -5.74
N ILE A 41 -1.21 -1.84 -6.93
CA ILE A 41 0.15 -2.28 -7.31
C ILE A 41 1.13 -1.11 -7.20
N TRP A 42 0.72 0.05 -7.70
CA TRP A 42 1.51 1.27 -7.63
C TRP A 42 1.90 1.62 -6.20
N ASN A 43 0.94 1.62 -5.28
CA ASN A 43 1.23 1.97 -3.89
C ASN A 43 2.08 0.89 -3.19
N ILE A 44 1.91 -0.39 -3.54
CA ILE A 44 2.80 -1.48 -3.08
C ILE A 44 4.25 -1.20 -3.50
N VAL A 45 4.48 -0.90 -4.78
CA VAL A 45 5.82 -0.58 -5.29
C VAL A 45 6.37 0.69 -4.61
N ASN A 46 5.52 1.70 -4.41
CA ASN A 46 5.93 2.93 -3.74
C ASN A 46 6.43 2.66 -2.30
N ILE A 47 5.69 1.89 -1.52
CA ILE A 47 6.05 1.55 -0.13
C ILE A 47 7.28 0.63 -0.08
N LEU A 48 7.42 -0.32 -1.00
CA LEU A 48 8.64 -1.15 -1.10
C LEU A 48 9.89 -0.28 -1.28
N LEU A 49 9.85 0.64 -2.24
CA LEU A 49 10.96 1.54 -2.52
C LEU A 49 11.22 2.51 -1.35
N LEU A 50 10.16 3.01 -0.68
CA LEU A 50 10.35 3.82 0.54
C LEU A 50 11.05 3.03 1.63
N SER A 51 10.61 1.79 1.89
CA SER A 51 11.21 0.91 2.89
C SER A 51 12.70 0.69 2.65
N GLN A 52 13.09 0.44 1.40
CA GLN A 52 14.50 0.28 1.02
C GLN A 52 15.31 1.56 1.28
N ILE A 53 14.81 2.72 0.87
CA ILE A 53 15.47 4.02 1.09
C ILE A 53 15.62 4.28 2.59
N PHE A 54 14.57 4.08 3.38
CA PHE A 54 14.63 4.23 4.84
C PHE A 54 15.69 3.32 5.45
N THR A 55 15.74 2.05 5.05
CA THR A 55 16.78 1.13 5.57
C THR A 55 18.19 1.59 5.20
N MET A 56 18.40 2.16 4.01
CA MET A 56 19.70 2.71 3.61
C MET A 56 20.10 3.95 4.43
N PHE A 57 19.13 4.76 4.88
CA PHE A 57 19.41 5.93 5.73
C PHE A 57 19.70 5.56 7.19
N THR A 58 19.08 4.50 7.71
CA THR A 58 19.20 4.09 9.11
C THR A 58 20.29 3.04 9.36
N SER A 59 20.84 2.42 8.31
CA SER A 59 21.89 1.40 8.49
C SER A 59 23.20 2.03 8.98
N PRO A 60 23.88 1.45 9.98
CA PRO A 60 25.15 1.96 10.49
C PRO A 60 26.33 1.77 9.52
N GLU A 61 26.19 0.91 8.51
CA GLU A 61 27.20 0.77 7.46
C GLU A 61 27.31 2.05 6.63
N LYS A 62 28.54 2.41 6.22
CA LYS A 62 28.90 3.54 5.35
C LYS A 62 28.29 3.46 3.93
N LEU A 63 27.14 2.84 3.75
CA LEU A 63 26.37 2.95 2.52
C LEU A 63 26.03 4.42 2.32
N ASN A 64 26.68 4.97 1.30
CA ASN A 64 26.81 6.38 1.01
C ASN A 64 25.43 7.04 1.02
N LYS A 65 25.14 7.91 2.00
CA LYS A 65 23.87 8.68 2.07
C LYS A 65 23.55 9.36 0.72
N LYS A 66 24.58 9.68 -0.07
CA LYS A 66 24.49 10.14 -1.47
C LYS A 66 23.73 9.17 -2.38
N TRP A 67 23.97 7.86 -2.30
CA TRP A 67 23.24 6.85 -3.07
C TRP A 67 21.78 6.74 -2.63
N ALA A 68 21.49 6.86 -1.33
CA ALA A 68 20.12 6.86 -0.83
C ALA A 68 19.32 8.08 -1.33
N VAL A 69 19.95 9.26 -1.33
CA VAL A 69 19.38 10.49 -1.91
C VAL A 69 19.16 10.34 -3.41
N LEU A 70 20.15 9.83 -4.15
CA LEU A 70 20.04 9.63 -5.59
C LEU A 70 18.94 8.63 -5.95
N ALA A 71 18.83 7.52 -5.21
CA ALA A 71 17.75 6.55 -5.36
C ALA A 71 16.38 7.17 -5.07
N GLY A 72 16.29 8.03 -4.05
CA GLY A 72 15.09 8.81 -3.75
C GLY A 72 14.70 9.74 -4.90
N ILE A 73 15.65 10.50 -5.44
CA ILE A 73 15.40 11.45 -6.54
C ILE A 73 14.98 10.70 -7.80
N ILE A 74 15.68 9.64 -8.21
CA ILE A 74 15.37 8.86 -9.42
C ILE A 74 14.02 8.15 -9.29
N LYS A 75 13.65 7.73 -8.08
CA LYS A 75 12.37 7.07 -7.83
C LYS A 75 11.19 7.95 -8.22
N PHE A 76 11.23 9.26 -7.98
CA PHE A 76 10.09 10.13 -8.29
C PHE A 76 9.79 10.18 -9.80
N PRO A 77 10.74 10.50 -10.70
CA PRO A 77 10.52 10.43 -12.14
C PRO A 77 10.11 9.04 -12.62
N VAL A 78 10.72 7.97 -12.11
CA VAL A 78 10.42 6.60 -12.57
C VAL A 78 9.02 6.18 -12.17
N LEU A 79 8.63 6.40 -10.91
CA LEU A 79 7.26 6.12 -10.48
C LEU A 79 6.30 7.02 -11.22
N TYR A 80 6.33 8.34 -10.98
CA TYR A 80 5.31 9.26 -11.50
C TYR A 80 5.28 9.30 -13.04
N GLY A 81 6.44 9.20 -13.70
CA GLY A 81 6.53 9.04 -15.15
C GLY A 81 5.93 7.72 -15.65
N GLY A 82 6.16 6.62 -14.94
CA GLY A 82 5.55 5.32 -15.24
C GLY A 82 4.02 5.35 -15.19
N GLY A 83 3.42 6.18 -14.36
CA GLY A 83 1.95 6.25 -14.19
C GLY A 83 1.30 7.20 -15.12
N TYR A 84 1.98 8.30 -15.41
CA TYR A 84 1.64 9.08 -16.56
C TYR A 84 1.61 8.20 -17.82
N ALA A 85 2.63 7.34 -18.02
CA ALA A 85 2.64 6.40 -19.14
C ALA A 85 1.49 5.38 -19.06
N ILE A 86 1.22 4.77 -17.90
CA ILE A 86 0.08 3.86 -17.72
C ILE A 86 -1.22 4.56 -18.12
N ILE A 87 -1.51 5.74 -17.56
CA ILE A 87 -2.74 6.49 -17.86
C ILE A 87 -2.82 6.81 -19.36
N LYS A 88 -1.71 7.26 -19.96
CA LYS A 88 -1.67 7.69 -21.36
C LYS A 88 -1.83 6.55 -22.36
N TYR A 89 -1.27 5.36 -22.06
CA TYR A 89 -1.18 4.27 -23.04
C TYR A 89 -2.15 3.10 -22.80
N THR A 90 -2.79 3.00 -21.63
CA THR A 90 -3.61 1.82 -21.29
C THR A 90 -5.12 2.08 -21.18
N ASN A 91 -5.59 3.31 -21.42
CA ASN A 91 -7.00 3.72 -21.26
C ASN A 91 -7.63 3.32 -19.91
N ILE A 92 -6.78 3.13 -18.89
CA ILE A 92 -7.22 2.76 -17.56
C ILE A 92 -7.88 3.97 -16.88
N SER A 93 -8.93 3.72 -16.08
CA SER A 93 -9.63 4.77 -15.36
C SER A 93 -8.73 5.44 -14.31
N LEU A 94 -8.55 6.75 -14.44
CA LEU A 94 -7.86 7.57 -13.44
C LEU A 94 -8.55 7.49 -12.07
N TYR A 95 -9.88 7.51 -12.05
CA TYR A 95 -10.67 7.36 -10.81
C TYR A 95 -10.41 6.02 -10.14
N GLY A 96 -10.26 4.96 -10.93
CA GLY A 96 -9.88 3.64 -10.43
C GLY A 96 -8.51 3.67 -9.76
N ILE A 97 -7.51 4.28 -10.40
CA ILE A 97 -6.15 4.39 -9.84
C ILE A 97 -6.16 5.12 -8.49
N ILE A 98 -6.87 6.25 -8.42
CA ILE A 98 -6.99 7.04 -7.18
C ILE A 98 -7.67 6.22 -6.08
N ALA A 99 -8.71 5.46 -6.41
CA ALA A 99 -9.43 4.62 -5.45
C ALA A 99 -8.60 3.40 -4.98
N GLY A 100 -7.78 2.82 -5.86
CA GLY A 100 -6.93 1.66 -5.52
C GLY A 100 -5.70 2.02 -4.69
N PHE A 101 -5.15 3.22 -4.86
CA PHE A 101 -3.97 3.67 -4.14
C PHE A 101 -4.08 3.57 -2.60
N PRO A 102 -5.13 4.08 -1.92
CA PRO A 102 -5.24 4.03 -0.46
C PRO A 102 -5.49 2.63 0.11
N LEU A 103 -5.81 1.63 -0.71
CA LEU A 103 -6.14 0.26 -0.26
C LEU A 103 -5.01 -0.33 0.59
N VAL A 104 -3.76 -0.11 0.20
CA VAL A 104 -2.59 -0.56 0.95
C VAL A 104 -2.52 0.12 2.32
N LEU A 105 -2.78 1.44 2.39
CA LEU A 105 -2.80 2.17 3.66
C LEU A 105 -3.92 1.67 4.59
N ALA A 106 -5.10 1.34 4.04
CA ALA A 106 -6.18 0.74 4.80
C ALA A 106 -5.75 -0.58 5.46
N VAL A 107 -5.02 -1.44 4.74
CA VAL A 107 -4.46 -2.68 5.29
C VAL A 107 -3.46 -2.40 6.42
N PHE A 108 -2.59 -1.39 6.28
CA PHE A 108 -1.69 -0.97 7.36
C PHE A 108 -2.45 -0.52 8.61
N VAL A 109 -3.46 0.34 8.46
CA VAL A 109 -4.30 0.82 9.57
C VAL A 109 -5.01 -0.34 10.27
N LEU A 110 -5.68 -1.22 9.51
CA LEU A 110 -6.37 -2.39 10.04
C LEU A 110 -5.42 -3.31 10.82
N ARG A 111 -4.19 -3.50 10.32
CA ARG A 111 -3.17 -4.30 11.02
C ARG A 111 -2.76 -3.67 12.34
N VAL A 112 -2.53 -2.35 12.36
CA VAL A 112 -2.17 -1.61 13.58
C VAL A 112 -3.30 -1.69 14.61
N LEU A 113 -4.54 -1.49 14.17
CA LEU A 113 -5.72 -1.66 15.02
C LEU A 113 -5.82 -3.09 15.58
N GLY A 114 -5.61 -4.11 14.75
CA GLY A 114 -5.62 -5.51 15.19
C GLY A 114 -4.57 -5.80 16.27
N ILE A 115 -3.37 -5.24 16.14
CA ILE A 115 -2.32 -5.36 17.17
C ILE A 115 -2.73 -4.61 18.45
N TYR A 116 -3.30 -3.42 18.32
CA TYR A 116 -3.75 -2.61 19.45
C TYR A 116 -4.83 -3.31 20.27
N PHE A 117 -5.87 -3.86 19.62
CA PHE A 117 -6.94 -4.58 20.30
C PHE A 117 -6.45 -5.89 20.94
N LYS A 118 -5.53 -6.60 20.28
CA LYS A 118 -4.92 -7.81 20.87
C LYS A 118 -4.12 -7.49 22.14
N LYS A 119 -3.46 -6.34 22.19
CA LYS A 119 -2.66 -5.90 23.35
C LYS A 119 -3.53 -5.32 24.48
N ASN A 120 -4.71 -4.77 24.18
CA ASN A 120 -5.62 -4.15 25.14
C ASN A 120 -7.00 -4.84 25.16
N PRO A 121 -7.10 -6.06 25.74
CA PRO A 121 -8.33 -6.84 25.71
C PRO A 121 -9.50 -6.15 26.44
N VAL A 122 -9.24 -5.37 27.49
CA VAL A 122 -10.28 -4.65 28.25
C VAL A 122 -11.05 -3.63 27.37
N VAL A 123 -10.36 -2.95 26.45
CA VAL A 123 -10.98 -2.03 25.47
C VAL A 123 -11.80 -2.79 24.44
N SER A 124 -11.32 -3.96 24.02
CA SER A 124 -12.05 -4.84 23.10
C SER A 124 -13.41 -5.28 23.69
N TYR A 125 -13.42 -5.77 24.93
CA TYR A 125 -14.66 -6.20 25.60
C TYR A 125 -15.69 -5.07 25.81
N GLY A 126 -15.24 -3.82 26.01
CA GLY A 126 -16.13 -2.66 26.16
C GLY A 126 -16.84 -2.27 24.85
N ILE A 127 -16.15 -2.33 23.72
CA ILE A 127 -16.71 -1.97 22.40
C ILE A 127 -17.77 -3.00 21.96
N PHE A 128 -17.51 -4.31 22.14
CA PHE A 128 -18.47 -5.35 21.75
C PHE A 128 -19.73 -5.42 22.64
N ARG A 129 -19.69 -4.86 23.87
CA ARG A 129 -20.88 -4.72 24.73
C ARG A 129 -21.68 -3.45 24.47
N GLY A 130 -21.07 -2.37 23.96
CA GLY A 130 -21.76 -1.11 23.67
C GLY A 130 -22.74 -1.15 22.50
N VAL A 131 -22.75 -2.23 21.71
CA VAL A 131 -23.65 -2.42 20.55
C VAL A 131 -24.96 -3.14 20.94
N LYS A 132 -25.15 -3.50 22.22
CA LYS A 132 -26.44 -3.95 22.76
C LYS A 132 -27.12 -2.84 23.56
N LYS A 133 -27.74 -1.89 22.88
CA LYS A 133 -28.92 -1.18 23.37
C LYS A 133 -29.87 -0.92 22.23
#